data_AF-A0A945R0B2-F1
#
_entry.id   AF-A0A945R0B2-F1
#
_cell.length_a   1.000
_cell.length_b   1.000
_cell.length_c   1.000
_cell.angle_alpha   90.00
_cell.angle_beta   90.00
_cell.angle_gamma   90.00
#
_symmetry.space_group_name_H-M   'P 1'
#
loop_
_entity.id
_entity.type
_entity.pdbx_description
1 polymer ?
#
loop_
_entity_poly.entity_id
_entity_poly.type
_entity_poly.pdbx_seq_one_letter_code
_entity_poly.pdbx_strand_id
1 'polypeptide(L)' 'MLSRADLWSLEDYSVHRASFREAVLAHKKNRRVLIGQHIQLIFEDQTTIKYQIQEMLRI' A
#
# COMPACT_ATOMS: atom_id res chain seq x y z
N MET A 1 -4.86 -13.21 -6.00
CA MET A 1 -3.92 -13.63 -4.94
C MET A 1 -2.58 -13.02 -5.25
N LEU A 2 -1.87 -12.46 -4.27
CA LEU A 2 -0.58 -11.79 -4.48
C LEU A 2 0.54 -12.82 -4.38
N SER A 3 1.49 -12.78 -5.29
CA SER A 3 2.65 -13.67 -5.38
C SER A 3 3.95 -12.87 -5.45
N ARG A 4 5.10 -13.55 -5.35
CA ARG A 4 6.41 -12.88 -5.47
C ARG A 4 6.60 -12.18 -6.81
N ALA A 5 6.04 -12.73 -7.89
CA ALA A 5 6.13 -12.15 -9.23
C ALA A 5 5.35 -10.82 -9.35
N ASP A 6 4.42 -10.54 -8.43
CA ASP A 6 3.66 -9.28 -8.41
C ASP A 6 4.42 -8.15 -7.70
N LEU A 7 5.54 -8.47 -7.04
CA LEU A 7 6.39 -7.53 -6.32
C LEU A 7 7.52 -7.03 -7.23
N TRP A 8 7.83 -5.74 -7.12
CA TRP A 8 9.05 -5.17 -7.67
C TRP A 8 10.27 -5.62 -6.87
N SER A 9 11.44 -5.60 -7.53
CA SER A 9 12.72 -5.62 -6.83
C SER A 9 12.88 -4.36 -5.96
N LEU A 10 13.88 -4.36 -5.08
CA LEU A 10 14.14 -3.20 -4.23
C LEU A 10 14.57 -1.98 -5.05
N GLU A 11 15.34 -2.21 -6.12
CA GLU A 11 15.80 -1.19 -7.06
C GLU A 11 14.61 -0.58 -7.81
N ASP A 12 13.75 -1.41 -8.40
CA ASP A 12 12.56 -0.95 -9.13
C ASP A 12 11.60 -0.22 -8.19
N TYR A 13 11.42 -0.74 -6.96
CA TYR A 13 10.60 -0.09 -5.97
C TYR A 13 11.15 1.28 -5.59
N SER A 14 12.47 1.41 -5.39
CA SER A 14 13.12 2.69 -5.07
C SER A 14 12.81 3.77 -6.11
N VAL A 15 12.86 3.41 -7.40
CA VAL A 15 12.53 4.33 -8.51
C VAL A 15 11.06 4.75 -8.49
N HIS A 16 10.13 3.81 -8.27
CA HIS A 16 8.68 4.06 -8.39
C HIS A 16 8.01 4.49 -7.08
N ARG A 17 8.74 4.47 -5.95
CA ARG A 17 8.16 4.61 -4.61
C ARG A 17 7.37 5.89 -4.44
N ALA A 18 7.88 7.01 -4.92
CA ALA A 18 7.25 8.32 -4.73
C ALA A 18 5.86 8.37 -5.38
N SER A 19 5.78 8.06 -6.68
CA SER A 19 4.52 8.05 -7.42
C SER A 19 3.57 6.96 -6.93
N PHE A 20 4.09 5.77 -6.61
CA PHE A 20 3.26 4.68 -6.10
C PHE A 20 2.67 5.00 -4.72
N ARG A 21 3.44 5.64 -3.83
CA ARG A 21 2.93 6.11 -2.52
C ARG A 21 1.79 7.11 -2.69
N GLU A 22 1.94 8.09 -3.58
CA GLU A 22 0.89 9.07 -3.86
C GLU A 22 -0.39 8.38 -4.36
N ALA A 23 -0.25 7.45 -5.32
CA ALA A 23 -1.37 6.67 -5.83
C ALA A 23 -2.06 5.85 -4.72
N VAL A 24 -1.29 5.19 -3.85
CA VAL A 24 -1.83 4.40 -2.73
C VAL A 24 -2.55 5.27 -1.71
N LEU A 25 -2.02 6.46 -1.38
CA LEU A 25 -2.68 7.38 -0.44
C LEU A 25 -4.00 7.91 -1.00
N ALA A 26 -4.02 8.29 -2.28
CA ALA A 26 -5.25 8.68 -2.97
C ALA A 26 -6.28 7.53 -2.97
N HIS A 27 -5.82 6.31 -3.24
CA HIS A 27 -6.64 5.09 -3.23
C HIS A 27 -7.20 4.74 -1.85
N LYS A 28 -6.40 4.93 -0.78
CA LYS A 28 -6.83 4.69 0.61
C LYS A 28 -7.89 5.68 1.08
N LYS A 29 -7.97 6.88 0.49
CA LYS A 29 -8.94 7.92 0.90
C LYS A 29 -10.37 7.40 0.91
N ASN A 30 -10.75 6.62 -0.10
CA ASN A 30 -12.10 6.07 -0.26
C ASN A 30 -12.31 4.72 0.46
N ARG A 31 -11.31 4.24 1.20
CA ARG A 31 -11.32 2.92 1.87
C ARG A 31 -11.23 3.01 3.39
N ARG A 32 -11.35 4.22 3.92
CA ARG A 32 -11.29 4.50 5.35
C ARG A 32 -12.69 4.61 5.91
N VAL A 33 -12.96 3.85 6.97
CA VAL A 33 -14.19 3.96 7.76
C VAL A 33 -13.79 4.24 9.20
N LEU A 34 -14.29 5.34 9.75
CA LEU A 34 -14.11 5.68 11.16
C LEU A 34 -15.26 5.05 11.96
N ILE A 35 -14.91 4.39 13.08
CA ILE A 35 -15.87 3.87 14.06
C ILE A 35 -15.63 4.62 15.36
N GLY A 36 -16.52 5.57 15.67
CA GLY A 36 -16.33 6.49 16.77
C GLY A 36 -15.07 7.34 16.60
N GLN A 37 -14.41 7.66 17.72
CA GLN A 37 -13.26 8.59 17.74
C GLN A 37 -11.89 7.88 17.74
N HIS A 38 -11.85 6.57 18.00
CA HIS A 38 -10.61 5.86 18.30
C HIS A 38 -10.30 4.71 17.35
N ILE A 39 -11.25 4.30 16.52
CA ILE A 39 -11.08 3.16 15.62
C ILE A 39 -11.19 3.64 14.18
N GLN A 40 -10.21 3.26 13.38
CA GLN A 40 -10.22 3.43 11.93
C GLN A 40 -10.02 2.08 11.27
N LEU A 41 -10.98 1.68 10.44
CA LEU A 41 -10.82 0.55 9.53
C LEU A 41 -10.32 1.05 8.19
N ILE A 42 -9.37 0.30 7.61
CA ILE A 42 -8.92 0.47 6.24
C ILE A 42 -9.27 -0.83 5.51
N PHE A 43 -10.11 -0.73 4.49
CA PHE A 43 -10.41 -1.85 3.62
C PHE A 43 -9.23 -2.06 2.66
N GLU A 44 -8.51 -3.16 2.85
CA GLU A 44 -7.32 -3.48 2.08
C GLU A 44 -7.69 -4.19 0.75
N ASP A 45 -6.88 -3.97 -0.27
CA ASP A 45 -6.94 -4.69 -1.54
C ASP A 45 -5.52 -5.01 -2.04
N GLN A 46 -5.42 -5.58 -3.24
CA GLN A 46 -4.12 -5.98 -3.80
C GLN A 46 -3.12 -4.81 -3.86
N THR A 47 -3.58 -3.59 -4.13
CA THR A 47 -2.70 -2.41 -4.26
C THR A 47 -2.16 -1.98 -2.90
N THR A 48 -3.02 -1.92 -1.89
CA THR A 48 -2.62 -1.49 -0.55
C THR A 48 -1.76 -2.53 0.15
N ILE A 49 -2.05 -3.82 -0.03
CA ILE A 49 -1.23 -4.94 0.47
C ILE A 49 0.14 -4.96 -0.24
N LYS A 50 0.18 -4.81 -1.58
CA LYS A 50 1.46 -4.71 -2.32
C LYS A 50 2.33 -3.59 -1.78
N TYR A 51 1.74 -2.41 -1.53
CA TYR A 51 2.46 -1.27 -0.96
C TYR A 51 3.02 -1.58 0.42
N GLN A 52 2.23 -2.19 1.31
CA GLN A 52 2.70 -2.57 2.65
C GLN A 52 3.85 -3.56 2.61
N ILE A 53 3.77 -4.60 1.77
CA ILE A 53 4.85 -5.58 1.61
C ILE A 53 6.13 -4.89 1.12
N GLN A 54 6.03 -4.04 0.10
CA GLN A 54 7.19 -3.31 -0.44
C GLN A 54 7.84 -2.38 0.58
N GLU A 55 7.04 -1.67 1.38
CA GLU A 55 7.58 -0.82 2.46
C GLU A 55 8.25 -1.63 3.57
N MET A 56 7.81 -2.86 3.84
CA MET A 56 8.48 -3.76 4.80
C MET A 56 9.79 -4.32 4.24
N LEU A 57 9.85 -4.66 2.96
CA LEU A 57 11.07 -5.16 2.31
C LEU A 57 12.17 -4.10 2.16
N ARG A 58 11.79 -2.81 2.15
CA ARG A 58 12.72 -1.68 2.03
C ARG A 58 13.49 -1.37 3.33
N ILE A 59 13.00 -1.80 4.49
CA ILE A 59 13.57 -1.48 5.81
C ILE A 59 14.81 -2.32 6.08
#